data_AF-B9M2G7-F1
#
_entry.id   AF-B9M2G7-F1
#
_cell.length_a   1.000
_cell.length_b   1.000
_cell.length_c   1.000
_cell.angle_alpha   90.00
_cell.angle_beta   90.00
_cell.angle_gamma   90.00
#
_symmetry.space_group_name_H-M   'P 1'
#
loop_
_entity.id
_entity.type
_entity.pdbx_description
1 polymer ?
#
loop_
_entity_poly.entity_id
_entity_poly.type
_entity_poly.pdbx_seq_one_letter_code
_entity_poly.pdbx_strand_id
1 'polypeptide(L)'
;MISKTFTSIMVFVLLCSTACSREAIEFPQACVENKPKRDAALKAKDWNALEVAAVKFIEGCDKAYGDEEFAKAHAELSLVLRHRNDPKNAAEFADRAIHSSKEPDFHIEKARCLIQLNKLEEARLELDVAELMSTLALKNNELRKIAWAPREAPDYDKKRLNYESILESIKEARMQIPAAK
;
A
#
# COMPACT_ATOMS: atom_id res chain seq x y z
N MET A 1 85.16 10.59 -17.71
CA MET A 1 84.94 9.97 -16.39
C MET A 1 83.42 9.92 -16.16
N ILE A 2 82.83 8.73 -16.31
CA ILE A 2 82.14 7.97 -15.24
C ILE A 2 80.89 8.72 -14.74
N SER A 3 79.73 8.43 -15.30
CA SER A 3 78.71 7.50 -14.75
C SER A 3 78.03 8.03 -13.49
N LYS A 4 76.70 8.23 -13.56
CA LYS A 4 75.75 7.36 -12.85
C LYS A 4 74.31 7.75 -13.18
N THR A 5 73.62 6.76 -13.74
CA THR A 5 72.18 6.56 -13.78
C THR A 5 71.52 6.76 -12.42
N PHE A 6 70.44 7.52 -12.36
CA PHE A 6 69.42 7.37 -11.31
C PHE A 6 68.05 7.24 -11.96
N THR A 7 67.67 5.98 -12.11
CA THR A 7 66.33 5.50 -12.41
C THR A 7 65.44 5.87 -11.21
N SER A 8 64.60 6.89 -11.34
CA SER A 8 63.58 7.18 -10.35
C SER A 8 62.23 6.72 -10.89
N ILE A 9 61.84 5.54 -10.41
CA ILE A 9 60.53 4.92 -10.57
C ILE A 9 59.50 5.88 -9.99
N MET A 10 58.84 6.66 -10.84
CA MET A 10 57.67 7.41 -10.41
C MET A 10 56.48 6.45 -10.43
N VAL A 11 56.19 5.97 -9.22
CA VAL A 11 55.07 5.14 -8.83
C VAL A 11 53.80 5.62 -9.52
N PHE A 12 53.24 4.74 -10.36
CA PHE A 12 51.86 4.78 -10.81
C PHE A 12 50.97 4.79 -9.57
N VAL A 13 50.54 5.97 -9.13
CA VAL A 13 49.40 6.07 -8.22
C VAL A 13 48.17 5.79 -9.08
N LEU A 14 47.88 4.49 -9.24
CA LEU A 14 46.53 4.01 -9.51
C LEU A 14 45.67 4.46 -8.34
N LEU A 15 45.08 5.65 -8.46
CA LEU A 15 43.90 6.04 -7.71
C LEU A 15 42.79 5.09 -8.16
N CYS A 16 42.71 3.97 -7.45
CA CYS A 16 41.62 3.03 -7.52
C CYS A 16 40.35 3.79 -7.11
N SER A 17 39.62 4.23 -8.13
CA SER A 17 38.17 4.15 -8.24
C SER A 17 37.48 3.45 -7.08
N THR A 18 37.24 4.19 -6.01
CA THR A 18 36.09 3.98 -5.13
C THR A 18 35.27 5.27 -5.16
N ALA A 19 34.80 5.60 -6.37
CA ALA A 19 33.46 6.12 -6.47
C ALA A 19 32.58 5.08 -5.80
N CYS A 20 32.27 5.32 -4.53
CA CYS A 20 31.19 4.67 -3.83
C CYS A 20 29.92 5.14 -4.56
N SER A 21 29.65 4.54 -5.72
CA SER A 21 28.35 4.63 -6.36
C SER A 21 27.40 3.92 -5.40
N ARG A 22 26.82 4.68 -4.46
CA ARG A 22 25.47 4.40 -4.04
C ARG A 22 24.69 4.35 -5.35
N GLU A 23 24.35 3.15 -5.82
CA GLU A 23 23.30 3.00 -6.80
C GLU A 23 22.10 3.73 -6.20
N ALA A 24 21.78 4.90 -6.74
CA ALA A 24 20.51 5.53 -6.46
C ALA A 24 19.48 4.50 -6.93
N ILE A 25 18.58 4.08 -6.04
CA ILE A 25 17.44 3.26 -6.44
C ILE A 25 16.61 4.15 -7.36
N GLU A 26 16.81 4.00 -8.67
CA GLU A 26 16.02 4.68 -9.67
C GLU A 26 14.68 3.97 -9.75
N PHE A 27 13.67 4.56 -9.12
CA PHE A 27 12.31 4.10 -9.30
C PHE A 27 11.86 4.37 -10.73
N PRO A 28 11.12 3.44 -11.36
CA PRO A 28 10.50 3.71 -12.65
C PRO A 28 9.71 5.02 -12.60
N GLN A 29 9.87 5.86 -13.63
CA GLN A 29 9.20 7.16 -13.73
C GLN A 29 7.68 7.04 -13.56
N ALA A 30 7.10 5.93 -14.02
CA ALA A 30 5.68 5.62 -13.82
C ALA A 30 5.26 5.63 -12.34
N CYS A 31 6.12 5.25 -11.40
CA CYS A 31 5.79 5.21 -9.98
C CYS A 31 5.78 6.56 -9.34
N VAL A 32 6.84 7.31 -9.62
CA VAL A 32 7.02 8.66 -9.12
C VAL A 32 5.88 9.55 -9.61
N GLU A 33 5.48 9.39 -10.87
CA GLU A 33 4.41 10.19 -11.45
C GLU A 33 3.01 9.78 -11.04
N ASN A 34 2.70 8.48 -10.99
CA ASN A 34 1.32 8.03 -10.83
C ASN A 34 0.89 7.90 -9.37
N LYS A 35 1.82 7.74 -8.40
CA LYS A 35 1.45 7.75 -6.98
C LYS A 35 0.72 9.05 -6.56
N PRO A 36 1.27 10.26 -6.75
CA PRO A 36 0.56 11.49 -6.35
C PRO A 36 -0.72 11.73 -7.16
N LYS A 37 -0.79 11.25 -8.42
CA LYS A 37 -2.01 11.33 -9.24
C LYS A 37 -3.13 10.46 -8.67
N ARG A 38 -2.81 9.23 -8.22
CA ARG A 38 -3.74 8.35 -7.51
C ARG A 38 -4.26 9.01 -6.24
N ASP A 39 -3.36 9.50 -5.38
CA ASP A 39 -3.72 10.18 -4.13
C ASP A 39 -4.66 11.37 -4.37
N ALA A 40 -4.37 12.20 -5.39
CA ALA A 40 -5.18 13.34 -5.76
C ALA A 40 -6.55 12.92 -6.34
N ALA A 41 -6.58 11.94 -7.23
CA ALA A 41 -7.81 11.44 -7.85
C ALA A 41 -8.75 10.78 -6.83
N LEU A 42 -8.19 9.97 -5.92
CA LEU A 42 -8.94 9.36 -4.82
C LEU A 42 -9.57 10.42 -3.93
N LYS A 43 -8.80 11.43 -3.53
CA LYS A 43 -9.31 12.56 -2.73
C LYS A 43 -10.41 13.35 -3.46
N ALA A 44 -10.27 13.53 -4.77
CA ALA A 44 -11.26 14.21 -5.60
C ALA A 44 -12.48 13.35 -5.95
N LYS A 45 -12.45 12.04 -5.66
CA LYS A 45 -13.42 11.04 -6.15
C LYS A 45 -13.54 11.04 -7.67
N ASP A 46 -12.45 11.34 -8.37
CA ASP A 46 -12.37 11.25 -9.82
C ASP A 46 -12.02 9.81 -10.22
N TRP A 47 -13.05 8.99 -10.43
CA TRP A 47 -12.88 7.56 -10.73
C TRP A 47 -12.15 7.29 -12.04
N ASN A 48 -12.25 8.20 -13.02
CA ASN A 48 -11.57 8.05 -14.30
C ASN A 48 -10.08 8.36 -14.16
N ALA A 49 -9.73 9.46 -13.49
CA ALA A 49 -8.34 9.78 -13.23
C ALA A 49 -7.68 8.75 -12.31
N LEU A 50 -8.43 8.23 -11.33
CA LEU A 50 -7.95 7.21 -10.40
C LEU A 50 -7.61 5.91 -11.14
N GLU A 51 -8.50 5.43 -12.00
CA GLU A 51 -8.25 4.23 -12.81
C GLU A 51 -7.01 4.39 -13.69
N VAL A 52 -6.94 5.48 -14.45
CA VAL A 52 -5.82 5.73 -15.38
C VAL A 52 -4.49 5.76 -14.61
N ALA A 53 -4.46 6.42 -13.45
CA ALA A 53 -3.26 6.51 -12.65
C ALA A 53 -2.91 5.16 -11.99
N ALA A 54 -3.89 4.41 -11.47
CA ALA A 54 -3.68 3.11 -10.85
C ALA A 54 -3.21 2.05 -11.85
N VAL A 55 -3.79 1.98 -13.05
CA VAL A 55 -3.33 1.08 -14.13
C VAL A 55 -1.88 1.38 -14.50
N LYS A 56 -1.57 2.66 -14.79
CA LYS A 56 -0.20 3.06 -15.14
C LYS A 56 0.81 2.79 -14.03
N PHE A 57 0.39 2.92 -12.76
CA PHE A 57 1.22 2.55 -11.62
C PHE A 57 1.48 1.05 -11.62
N ILE A 58 0.45 0.21 -11.72
CA ILE A 58 0.59 -1.25 -11.70
C ILE A 58 1.48 -1.75 -12.85
N GLU A 59 1.27 -1.24 -14.07
CA GLU A 59 2.02 -1.64 -15.26
C GLU A 59 3.48 -1.18 -15.22
N GLY A 60 3.74 0.01 -14.66
CA GLY A 60 5.04 0.66 -14.75
C GLY A 60 5.94 0.48 -13.52
N CYS A 61 5.43 -0.05 -12.40
CA CYS A 61 6.13 -0.02 -11.11
C CYS A 61 6.74 -1.31 -10.59
N ASP A 62 6.61 -2.40 -11.34
CA ASP A 62 7.13 -3.75 -11.04
C ASP A 62 7.78 -3.88 -9.65
N LYS A 63 7.00 -4.24 -8.62
CA LYS A 63 7.36 -4.46 -7.19
C LYS A 63 8.39 -3.54 -6.51
N ALA A 64 8.92 -2.52 -7.17
CA ALA A 64 10.03 -1.70 -6.72
C ALA A 64 9.61 -0.75 -5.60
N TYR A 65 8.33 -0.38 -5.56
CA TYR A 65 7.73 0.53 -4.58
C TYR A 65 7.23 -0.15 -3.29
N GLY A 66 7.45 -1.46 -3.15
CA GLY A 66 7.02 -2.27 -2.01
C GLY A 66 5.59 -2.81 -2.14
N ASP A 67 5.32 -3.92 -1.46
CA ASP A 67 4.06 -4.65 -1.59
C ASP A 67 2.83 -3.83 -1.14
N GLU A 68 3.00 -2.89 -0.21
CA GLU A 68 1.92 -2.05 0.32
C GLU A 68 1.37 -1.06 -0.73
N GLU A 69 2.23 -0.33 -1.45
CA GLU A 69 1.78 0.63 -2.46
C GLU A 69 1.19 -0.05 -3.70
N PHE A 70 1.69 -1.25 -4.01
CA PHE A 70 1.11 -2.10 -5.05
C PHE A 70 -0.27 -2.63 -4.63
N ALA A 71 -0.42 -3.04 -3.36
CA ALA A 71 -1.71 -3.44 -2.82
C ALA A 71 -2.74 -2.32 -2.87
N LYS A 72 -2.35 -1.09 -2.49
CA LYS A 72 -3.22 0.10 -2.58
C LYS A 72 -3.68 0.37 -4.01
N ALA A 73 -2.80 0.24 -5.01
CA ALA A 73 -3.18 0.44 -6.41
C ALA A 73 -4.26 -0.55 -6.85
N HIS A 74 -4.12 -1.82 -6.44
CA HIS A 74 -5.15 -2.83 -6.69
C HIS A 74 -6.46 -2.54 -5.95
N ALA A 75 -6.40 -2.11 -4.69
CA ALA A 75 -7.60 -1.73 -3.93
C ALA A 75 -8.34 -0.53 -4.56
N GLU A 76 -7.61 0.44 -5.09
CA GLU A 76 -8.20 1.58 -5.81
C GLU A 76 -8.89 1.16 -7.11
N LEU A 77 -8.33 0.21 -7.86
CA LEU A 77 -9.01 -0.36 -9.02
C LEU A 77 -10.28 -1.13 -8.62
N SER A 78 -10.23 -1.87 -7.51
CA SER A 78 -11.42 -2.52 -6.95
C SER A 78 -12.52 -1.49 -6.68
N LEU A 79 -12.17 -0.41 -5.99
CA LEU A 79 -13.08 0.70 -5.70
C LEU A 79 -13.69 1.31 -6.97
N VAL A 80 -12.88 1.60 -8.00
CA VAL A 80 -13.37 2.17 -9.26
C VAL A 80 -14.34 1.21 -9.95
N LEU A 81 -13.97 -0.06 -10.07
CA LEU A 81 -14.80 -1.07 -10.76
C LEU A 81 -16.12 -1.29 -10.02
N ARG A 82 -16.10 -1.29 -8.69
CA ARG A 82 -17.32 -1.36 -7.87
C ARG A 82 -18.21 -0.16 -8.12
N HIS A 83 -17.64 1.05 -8.21
CA HIS A 83 -18.39 2.27 -8.54
C HIS A 83 -18.98 2.25 -9.96
N ARG A 84 -18.38 1.51 -10.89
CA ARG A 84 -18.89 1.30 -12.25
C ARG A 84 -19.86 0.12 -12.38
N ASN A 85 -20.29 -0.45 -11.25
CA ASN A 85 -21.19 -1.60 -11.22
C ASN A 85 -20.61 -2.84 -11.90
N ASP A 86 -19.28 -3.03 -11.78
CA ASP A 86 -18.57 -4.25 -12.16
C ASP A 86 -17.98 -4.94 -10.91
N PRO A 87 -18.83 -5.45 -10.01
CA PRO A 87 -18.38 -6.02 -8.74
C PRO A 87 -17.59 -7.32 -8.90
N LYS A 88 -17.70 -7.98 -10.06
CA LYS A 88 -16.93 -9.21 -10.34
C LYS A 88 -15.46 -8.87 -10.51
N ASN A 89 -15.13 -7.98 -11.44
CA ASN A 89 -13.74 -7.57 -11.64
C ASN A 89 -13.23 -6.78 -10.42
N ALA A 90 -14.09 -6.02 -9.74
CA ALA A 90 -13.74 -5.36 -8.50
C ALA A 90 -13.25 -6.35 -7.42
N ALA A 91 -13.95 -7.47 -7.23
CA ALA A 91 -13.55 -8.51 -6.28
C ALA A 91 -12.17 -9.11 -6.60
N GLU A 92 -11.87 -9.34 -7.89
CA GLU A 92 -10.56 -9.86 -8.31
C GLU A 92 -9.41 -8.89 -7.96
N PHE A 93 -9.63 -7.58 -8.10
CA PHE A 93 -8.64 -6.58 -7.70
C PHE A 93 -8.52 -6.45 -6.18
N ALA A 94 -9.61 -6.60 -5.42
CA ALA A 94 -9.53 -6.67 -3.96
C ALA A 94 -8.72 -7.89 -3.50
N ASP A 95 -8.88 -9.05 -4.14
CA ASP A 95 -8.07 -10.24 -3.86
C ASP A 95 -6.58 -10.01 -4.12
N ARG A 96 -6.22 -9.31 -5.20
CA ARG A 96 -4.82 -8.93 -5.47
C ARG A 96 -4.26 -8.00 -4.41
N ALA A 97 -5.07 -7.07 -3.91
CA ALA A 97 -4.68 -6.17 -2.82
C ALA A 97 -4.41 -6.98 -1.53
N ILE A 98 -5.33 -7.86 -1.13
CA ILE A 98 -5.19 -8.75 0.03
C ILE A 98 -3.97 -9.68 -0.08
N HIS A 99 -3.71 -10.19 -1.28
CA HIS A 99 -2.54 -11.03 -1.53
C HIS A 99 -1.22 -10.27 -1.33
N SER A 100 -1.21 -8.98 -1.67
CA SER A 100 -0.02 -8.13 -1.62
C SER A 100 0.21 -7.55 -0.21
N SER A 101 -0.85 -7.16 0.50
CA SER A 101 -0.73 -6.64 1.87
C SER A 101 -1.95 -6.99 2.72
N LYS A 102 -1.70 -7.14 4.02
CA LYS A 102 -2.70 -7.52 5.03
C LYS A 102 -3.30 -6.29 5.69
N GLU A 103 -3.95 -5.44 4.90
CA GLU A 103 -4.70 -4.29 5.42
C GLU A 103 -6.18 -4.64 5.59
N PRO A 104 -6.83 -4.28 6.72
CA PRO A 104 -8.24 -4.55 6.94
C PRO A 104 -9.16 -3.94 5.88
N ASP A 105 -8.81 -2.77 5.34
CA ASP A 105 -9.61 -2.05 4.35
C ASP A 105 -9.81 -2.85 3.06
N PHE A 106 -8.85 -3.70 2.68
CA PHE A 106 -8.97 -4.51 1.47
C PHE A 106 -10.01 -5.62 1.64
N HIS A 107 -10.13 -6.18 2.84
CA HIS A 107 -11.19 -7.13 3.18
C HIS A 107 -12.56 -6.46 3.19
N ILE A 108 -12.68 -5.21 3.66
CA ILE A 108 -13.92 -4.43 3.59
C ILE A 108 -14.32 -4.18 2.13
N GLU A 109 -13.37 -3.79 1.29
CA GLU A 109 -13.65 -3.53 -0.12
C GLU A 109 -14.09 -4.80 -0.84
N LYS A 110 -13.44 -5.95 -0.56
CA LYS A 110 -13.90 -7.26 -1.05
C LYS A 110 -15.30 -7.59 -0.56
N ALA A 111 -15.60 -7.39 0.72
CA ALA A 111 -16.94 -7.61 1.27
C ALA A 111 -18.01 -6.79 0.55
N ARG A 112 -17.74 -5.51 0.25
CA ARG A 112 -18.65 -4.64 -0.53
C ARG A 112 -18.88 -5.18 -1.95
N CYS A 113 -17.84 -5.70 -2.60
CA CYS A 113 -17.99 -6.35 -3.91
C CYS A 113 -18.86 -7.61 -3.80
N LEU A 114 -18.62 -8.44 -2.78
CA LEU A 114 -19.39 -9.67 -2.54
C LEU A 114 -20.86 -9.38 -2.21
N ILE A 115 -21.16 -8.31 -1.48
CA ILE A 115 -22.53 -7.83 -1.23
C ILE A 115 -23.24 -7.52 -2.55
N GLN A 116 -22.60 -6.76 -3.45
CA GLN A 116 -23.16 -6.45 -4.77
C GLN A 116 -23.35 -7.69 -5.65
N LEU A 117 -22.55 -8.74 -5.44
CA LEU A 117 -22.70 -10.05 -6.08
C LEU A 117 -23.71 -10.97 -5.39
N ASN A 118 -24.38 -10.50 -4.32
CA ASN A 118 -25.28 -11.30 -3.47
C ASN A 118 -24.61 -12.55 -2.85
N LYS A 119 -23.29 -12.50 -2.65
CA LYS A 119 -22.49 -13.54 -1.98
C LYS A 119 -22.35 -13.22 -0.49
N LEU A 120 -23.49 -13.22 0.20
CA LEU A 120 -23.61 -12.64 1.53
C LEU A 120 -22.78 -13.37 2.61
N GLU A 121 -22.70 -14.70 2.54
CA GLU A 121 -21.89 -15.48 3.50
C GLU A 121 -20.39 -15.22 3.31
N GLU A 122 -19.92 -15.17 2.07
CA GLU A 122 -18.53 -14.79 1.77
C GLU A 122 -18.25 -13.36 2.28
N ALA A 123 -19.19 -12.42 2.08
CA ALA A 123 -19.04 -11.05 2.56
C ALA A 123 -18.95 -10.96 4.10
N ARG A 124 -19.74 -11.77 4.83
CA ARG A 124 -19.67 -11.83 6.30
C ARG A 124 -18.29 -12.28 6.77
N LEU A 125 -17.74 -13.32 6.16
CA LEU A 125 -16.42 -13.84 6.51
C LEU A 125 -15.33 -12.78 6.30
N GLU A 126 -15.36 -12.04 5.20
CA GLU A 126 -14.39 -10.96 4.95
C GLU A 126 -14.52 -9.83 5.98
N LEU A 127 -15.74 -9.47 6.38
CA LEU A 127 -15.96 -8.48 7.44
C LEU A 127 -15.50 -8.96 8.82
N ASP A 128 -15.67 -10.24 9.13
CA ASP A 128 -15.17 -10.84 10.38
C ASP A 128 -13.63 -10.81 10.43
N VAL A 129 -12.97 -11.07 9.29
CA VAL A 129 -11.51 -10.95 9.17
C VAL A 129 -11.06 -9.50 9.37
N ALA A 130 -11.70 -8.54 8.69
CA ALA A 130 -11.38 -7.12 8.82
C ALA A 130 -11.54 -6.62 10.27
N GLU A 131 -12.61 -7.06 10.95
CA GLU A 131 -12.90 -6.70 12.35
C GLU A 131 -11.86 -7.26 13.32
N LEU A 132 -11.49 -8.54 13.14
CA LEU A 132 -10.45 -9.18 13.94
C LEU A 132 -9.12 -8.46 13.81
N MET A 133 -8.70 -8.15 12.57
CA MET A 133 -7.45 -7.45 12.30
C MET A 133 -7.45 -6.05 12.91
N SER A 134 -8.52 -5.28 12.72
CA SER A 134 -8.65 -3.92 13.24
C SER A 134 -8.67 -3.87 14.76
N THR A 135 -9.39 -4.79 15.39
CA THR A 135 -9.47 -4.90 16.85
C THR A 135 -8.10 -5.26 17.46
N LEU A 136 -7.38 -6.19 16.84
CA LEU A 136 -6.04 -6.57 17.27
C LEU A 136 -5.05 -5.40 17.11
N ALA A 137 -5.10 -4.71 15.97
CA ALA A 137 -4.24 -3.58 15.69
C ALA A 137 -4.49 -2.41 16.66
N LEU A 138 -5.76 -2.13 16.97
CA LEU A 138 -6.15 -1.15 18.00
C LEU A 138 -5.61 -1.53 19.37
N LYS A 139 -5.80 -2.78 19.81
CA LYS A 139 -5.26 -3.27 21.10
C LYS A 139 -3.75 -3.13 21.17
N ASN A 140 -3.04 -3.49 20.10
CA ASN A 140 -1.58 -3.35 20.02
C ASN A 140 -1.14 -1.88 20.06
N ASN A 141 -1.89 -0.98 19.44
CA ASN A 141 -1.63 0.45 19.47
C ASN A 141 -1.75 1.00 20.91
N GLU A 142 -2.80 0.60 21.64
CA GLU A 142 -2.99 0.99 23.05
C GLU A 142 -1.89 0.44 23.97
N LEU A 143 -1.48 -0.81 23.78
CA LEU A 143 -0.36 -1.40 24.54
C LEU A 143 0.95 -0.64 24.30
N ARG A 144 1.22 -0.22 23.06
CA ARG A 144 2.41 0.57 22.72
C ARG A 144 2.38 1.96 23.34
N LYS A 145 1.22 2.64 23.32
CA LYS A 145 1.02 3.95 23.97
C LYS A 145 1.37 3.92 25.45
N ILE A 146 1.02 2.84 26.15
CA ILE A 146 1.34 2.63 27.57
C ILE A 146 2.85 2.40 27.77
N ALA A 147 3.48 1.65 26.86
CA ALA A 147 4.89 1.26 26.99
C ALA A 147 5.89 2.35 26.55
N TRP A 148 5.52 3.28 25.65
CA TRP A 148 6.42 4.26 25.03
C TRP A 148 5.81 5.68 25.07
N ALA A 149 6.11 6.48 26.09
CA ALA A 149 5.67 7.89 26.22
C ALA A 149 6.73 8.90 25.70
N PRO A 150 6.48 10.22 25.62
CA PRO A 150 5.41 10.98 24.95
C PRO A 150 5.78 11.38 23.49
N ARG A 151 6.98 11.02 23.00
CA ARG A 151 7.50 11.49 21.70
C ARG A 151 6.69 11.02 20.48
N GLU A 152 5.94 9.93 20.62
CA GLU A 152 5.14 9.32 19.54
C GLU A 152 3.62 9.47 19.75
N ALA A 153 3.18 10.23 20.77
CA ALA A 153 1.75 10.40 21.09
C ALA A 153 0.87 10.80 19.89
N PRO A 154 1.29 11.73 19.00
CA PRO A 154 0.49 12.08 17.82
C PRO A 154 0.31 10.93 16.82
N ASP A 155 1.28 10.02 16.71
CA ASP A 155 1.19 8.86 15.80
C ASP A 155 0.23 7.80 16.36
N TYR A 156 0.23 7.59 17.68
CA TYR A 156 -0.70 6.68 18.35
C TYR A 156 -2.15 7.09 18.17
N ASP A 157 -2.47 8.37 18.40
CA ASP A 157 -3.85 8.85 18.29
C ASP A 157 -4.32 8.83 16.82
N LYS A 158 -3.44 9.11 15.85
CA LYS A 158 -3.75 8.97 14.43
C LYS A 158 -4.08 7.53 14.05
N LYS A 159 -3.27 6.55 14.50
CA LYS A 159 -3.50 5.12 14.25
C LYS A 159 -4.79 4.64 14.91
N ARG A 160 -5.06 5.07 16.14
CA ARG A 160 -6.30 4.77 16.86
C ARG A 160 -7.52 5.23 16.05
N LEU A 161 -7.53 6.50 15.64
CA LEU A 161 -8.62 7.06 14.84
C LEU A 161 -8.80 6.32 13.50
N ASN A 162 -7.70 5.89 12.88
CA ASN A 162 -7.77 5.06 11.67
C ASN A 162 -8.51 3.75 11.94
N TYR A 163 -8.10 2.95 12.93
CA TYR A 163 -8.77 1.68 13.24
C TYR A 163 -10.22 1.85 13.70
N GLU A 164 -10.53 2.91 14.46
CA GLU A 164 -11.91 3.25 14.84
C GLU A 164 -12.78 3.55 13.60
N SER A 165 -12.24 4.29 12.62
CA SER A 165 -12.92 4.56 11.34
C SER A 165 -13.15 3.28 10.51
N ILE A 166 -12.20 2.34 10.54
CA ILE A 166 -12.32 1.04 9.86
C ILE A 166 -13.43 0.21 10.50
N LEU A 167 -13.48 0.14 11.84
CA LEU A 167 -14.54 -0.56 12.56
C LEU A 167 -15.93 0.03 12.26
N GLU A 168 -16.03 1.34 12.08
CA GLU A 168 -17.30 1.95 11.66
C GLU A 168 -17.67 1.55 10.22
N SER A 169 -16.71 1.56 9.30
CA SER A 169 -16.92 1.09 7.92
C SER A 169 -17.38 -0.37 7.85
N ILE A 170 -16.91 -1.22 8.77
CA ILE A 170 -17.36 -2.62 8.90
C ILE A 170 -18.83 -2.66 9.32
N LYS A 171 -19.24 -1.87 10.31
CA LYS A 171 -20.65 -1.81 10.72
C LYS A 171 -21.55 -1.35 9.58
N GLU A 172 -21.13 -0.31 8.84
CA GLU A 172 -21.85 0.17 7.66
C GLU A 172 -22.02 -0.91 6.59
N ALA A 173 -20.97 -1.69 6.32
CA ALA A 173 -21.04 -2.80 5.38
C ALA A 173 -21.96 -3.93 5.90
N ARG A 174 -21.90 -4.26 7.19
CA ARG A 174 -22.78 -5.28 7.81
C ARG A 174 -24.26 -4.93 7.69
N MET A 175 -24.62 -3.65 7.78
CA MET A 175 -26.01 -3.19 7.63
C MET A 175 -26.60 -3.50 6.24
N GLN A 176 -25.76 -3.72 5.23
CA GLN A 176 -26.20 -4.09 3.88
C GLN A 176 -26.44 -5.59 3.72
N ILE A 177 -26.11 -6.41 4.74
CA ILE A 177 -26.28 -7.86 4.71
C ILE A 177 -27.54 -8.23 5.51
N PRO A 178 -28.63 -8.70 4.86
CA PRO A 178 -29.83 -9.16 5.54
C PRO A 178 -29.52 -10.22 6.60
N ALA A 179 -30.17 -10.15 7.76
CA ALA A 179 -30.06 -11.20 8.79
C ALA A 179 -30.33 -12.58 8.18
N ALA A 180 -29.51 -13.57 8.52
CA ALA A 180 -29.75 -14.96 8.14
C ALA A 180 -31.15 -15.36 8.65
N LYS A 181 -31.97 -15.93 7.77
CA LYS A 181 -33.29 -16.47 8.11
C LYS A 181 -33.16 -17.82 8.81
#